data_AF-A0A7V5UKB2-F1
#
_entry.id   AF-A0A7V5UKB2-F1
#
_cell.length_a   1.000
_cell.length_b   1.000
_cell.length_c   1.000
_cell.angle_alpha   90.00
_cell.angle_beta   90.00
_cell.angle_gamma   90.00
#
_symmetry.space_group_name_H-M   'P 1'
#
loop_
_entity.id
_entity.type
_entity.pdbx_description
1 polymer ?
#
loop_
_entity_poly.entity_id
_entity_poly.type
_entity_poly.pdbx_seq_one_letter_code
_entity_poly.pdbx_strand_id
1 'polypeptide(L)'
;MRLATAHEHIVGMKDSSMDFASYYELVQCKQPDHVALIGNDAQILAALAVGGQGAVSAGATAIPEPFVRLIAAFAKQDLVEARKWQSICARIRRMFVQPWPIAPLKMVLHWRGICGSTVAAPLRQMTSEETRELKNEFEQIMESLECGGDGGNTGLRDTGRG
;
A
#
# COMPACT_ATOMS: atom_id res chain seq x y z
N MET A 1 -22.98 -11.59 -6.00
CA MET A 1 -23.37 -10.23 -6.47
C MET A 1 -24.86 -9.87 -6.35
N ARG A 2 -25.71 -10.60 -5.61
CA ARG A 2 -27.14 -10.26 -5.48
C ARG A 2 -27.40 -8.85 -4.90
N LEU A 3 -26.61 -8.45 -3.90
CA LEU A 3 -26.72 -7.12 -3.29
C LEU A 3 -26.40 -6.01 -4.30
N ALA A 4 -25.29 -6.15 -5.03
CA ALA A 4 -24.87 -5.23 -6.09
C ALA A 4 -25.96 -5.07 -7.18
N THR A 5 -26.62 -6.16 -7.57
CA THR A 5 -27.72 -6.09 -8.55
C THR A 5 -29.03 -5.53 -8.00
N ALA A 6 -29.24 -5.61 -6.69
CA ALA A 6 -30.47 -5.15 -6.04
C ALA A 6 -30.40 -3.67 -5.59
N HIS A 7 -29.20 -3.10 -5.51
CA HIS A 7 -28.98 -1.76 -4.98
C HIS A 7 -27.95 -0.99 -5.83
N GLU A 8 -28.43 0.01 -6.56
CA GLU A 8 -27.62 0.83 -7.48
C GLU A 8 -26.46 1.59 -6.81
N HIS A 9 -26.53 1.82 -5.49
CA HIS A 9 -25.48 2.53 -4.75
C HIS A 9 -24.33 1.61 -4.29
N ILE A 10 -24.46 0.29 -4.45
CA ILE A 10 -23.36 -0.63 -4.16
C ILE A 10 -22.48 -0.73 -5.40
N VAL A 11 -21.42 0.06 -5.46
CA VAL A 11 -20.56 0.18 -6.65
C VAL A 11 -19.35 -0.78 -6.65
N GLY A 12 -19.24 -1.66 -5.65
CA GLY A 12 -18.09 -2.55 -5.56
C GLY A 12 -17.91 -3.19 -4.19
N MET A 13 -16.76 -3.84 -4.02
CA MET A 13 -16.39 -4.55 -2.80
C MET A 13 -14.88 -4.51 -2.58
N LYS A 14 -14.49 -4.36 -1.30
CA LYS A 14 -13.14 -4.64 -0.85
C LYS A 14 -13.11 -6.02 -0.20
N ASP A 15 -12.25 -6.91 -0.67
CA ASP A 15 -12.00 -8.19 0.01
C ASP A 15 -10.85 -8.06 1.02
N SER A 16 -11.06 -8.52 2.26
CA SER A 16 -10.02 -8.56 3.30
C SER A 16 -9.82 -9.98 3.86
N SER A 17 -10.31 -11.00 3.15
CA SER A 17 -10.28 -12.41 3.59
C SER A 17 -8.87 -12.99 3.63
N MET A 18 -7.93 -12.39 2.88
CA MET A 18 -6.59 -12.90 2.60
C MET A 18 -6.57 -14.15 1.71
N ASP A 19 -7.74 -14.62 1.26
CA ASP A 19 -7.87 -15.69 0.28
C ASP A 19 -7.92 -15.14 -1.15
N PHE A 20 -6.88 -15.41 -1.92
CA PHE A 20 -6.80 -14.93 -3.29
C PHE A 20 -7.78 -15.64 -4.23
N ALA A 21 -8.17 -16.89 -3.93
CA ALA A 21 -9.16 -17.60 -4.74
C ALA A 21 -10.52 -16.90 -4.65
N SER A 22 -10.99 -16.60 -3.44
CA SER A 22 -12.19 -15.81 -3.21
C SER A 22 -12.13 -14.42 -3.86
N TYR A 23 -10.98 -13.74 -3.76
CA TYR A 23 -10.80 -12.45 -4.45
C TYR A 23 -10.88 -12.58 -5.98
N TYR A 24 -10.26 -13.60 -6.54
CA TYR A 24 -10.33 -13.85 -7.98
C TYR A 24 -11.78 -14.08 -8.43
N GLU A 25 -12.55 -14.91 -7.70
CA GLU A 25 -13.98 -15.12 -7.97
C GLU A 25 -14.79 -13.84 -7.90
N LEU A 26 -14.50 -12.97 -6.93
CA LEU A 26 -15.10 -11.63 -6.83
C LEU A 26 -14.83 -10.82 -8.10
N VAL A 27 -13.60 -10.81 -8.60
CA VAL A 27 -13.21 -10.10 -9.82
C VAL A 27 -13.92 -10.67 -11.05
N GLN A 28 -14.08 -12.00 -11.15
CA GLN A 28 -14.76 -12.63 -12.28
C GLN A 28 -16.28 -12.43 -12.27
N CYS A 29 -16.88 -12.35 -11.08
CA CYS A 29 -18.34 -12.26 -10.93
C CYS A 29 -18.87 -10.83 -10.84
N LYS A 30 -18.00 -9.81 -10.73
CA LYS A 30 -18.44 -8.41 -10.63
C LYS A 30 -19.04 -7.92 -11.93
N GLN A 31 -19.97 -6.97 -11.83
CA GLN A 31 -20.46 -6.28 -13.02
C GLN A 31 -19.39 -5.33 -13.59
N PRO A 32 -19.45 -4.98 -14.89
CA PRO A 32 -18.40 -4.21 -15.56
C PRO A 32 -18.07 -2.87 -14.89
N ASP A 33 -19.09 -2.18 -14.39
CA ASP A 33 -19.10 -0.90 -13.70
C ASP A 33 -18.73 -0.99 -12.21
N HIS A 34 -18.59 -2.20 -11.66
CA HIS A 34 -18.24 -2.41 -10.26
C HIS A 34 -16.74 -2.57 -10.03
N VAL A 35 -16.29 -2.12 -8.86
CA VAL A 35 -14.88 -2.23 -8.43
C VAL A 35 -14.65 -3.37 -7.45
N ALA A 36 -13.54 -4.09 -7.63
CA ALA A 36 -13.03 -5.10 -6.71
C ALA A 36 -11.65 -4.66 -6.18
N LEU A 37 -11.58 -4.37 -4.88
CA LEU A 37 -10.39 -3.85 -4.23
C LEU A 37 -9.79 -4.91 -3.32
N ILE A 38 -8.47 -5.11 -3.39
CA ILE A 38 -7.77 -6.05 -2.50
C ILE A 38 -7.42 -5.35 -1.17
N GLY A 39 -7.61 -6.04 -0.06
CA GLY A 39 -7.24 -5.57 1.29
C GLY A 39 -5.90 -6.12 1.78
N ASN A 40 -5.27 -7.02 1.03
CA ASN A 40 -3.99 -7.62 1.35
C ASN A 40 -2.85 -6.97 0.56
N ASP A 41 -2.04 -6.18 1.24
CA ASP A 41 -0.88 -5.47 0.66
C ASP A 41 0.16 -6.40 0.03
N ALA A 42 0.19 -7.68 0.40
CA ALA A 42 1.08 -8.67 -0.19
C ALA A 42 0.64 -9.15 -1.59
N GLN A 43 -0.56 -8.78 -2.03
CA GLN A 43 -1.21 -9.34 -3.23
C GLN A 43 -1.66 -8.28 -4.24
N ILE A 44 -1.25 -7.02 -4.09
CA ILE A 44 -1.72 -5.90 -4.95
C ILE A 44 -1.41 -6.14 -6.43
N LEU A 45 -0.17 -6.48 -6.76
CA LEU A 45 0.23 -6.75 -8.14
C LEU A 45 -0.55 -7.93 -8.74
N ALA A 46 -0.75 -9.00 -7.97
CA ALA A 46 -1.54 -10.15 -8.42
C ALA A 46 -3.01 -9.76 -8.64
N ALA A 47 -3.58 -8.96 -7.73
CA ALA A 47 -4.95 -8.46 -7.83
C ALA A 47 -5.15 -7.59 -9.08
N LEU A 48 -4.21 -6.69 -9.36
CA LEU A 48 -4.22 -5.88 -10.58
C LEU A 48 -4.12 -6.76 -11.84
N ALA A 49 -3.25 -7.78 -11.82
CA ALA A 49 -3.04 -8.67 -12.96
C ALA A 49 -4.29 -9.49 -13.35
N VAL A 50 -5.17 -9.80 -12.39
CA VAL A 50 -6.42 -10.55 -12.66
C VAL A 50 -7.62 -9.65 -12.96
N GLY A 51 -7.43 -8.33 -13.05
CA GLY A 51 -8.49 -7.37 -13.38
C GLY A 51 -9.09 -6.63 -12.17
N GLY A 52 -8.48 -6.75 -11.00
CA GLY A 52 -8.79 -5.91 -9.84
C GLY A 52 -8.43 -4.44 -10.08
N GLN A 53 -9.15 -3.52 -9.42
CA GLN A 53 -9.03 -2.08 -9.71
C GLN A 53 -8.20 -1.29 -8.69
N GLY A 54 -7.58 -1.97 -7.72
CA GLY A 54 -6.69 -1.33 -6.75
C GLY A 54 -6.73 -2.00 -5.39
N ALA A 55 -6.28 -1.27 -4.38
CA ALA A 55 -6.17 -1.76 -3.03
C ALA A 55 -6.66 -0.74 -2.01
N VAL A 56 -7.20 -1.23 -0.89
CA VAL A 56 -7.43 -0.44 0.32
C VAL A 56 -6.45 -0.93 1.38
N SER A 57 -5.41 -0.14 1.59
CA SER A 57 -4.21 -0.54 2.32
C SER A 57 -4.05 0.22 3.63
N ALA A 58 -3.76 -0.50 4.71
CA ALA A 58 -3.31 0.10 5.97
C ALA A 58 -1.89 0.66 5.82
N GLY A 59 -0.99 -0.08 5.15
CA GLY A 59 0.39 0.35 4.94
C GLY A 59 0.50 1.68 4.19
N ALA A 60 -0.34 1.86 3.16
CA ALA A 60 -0.38 3.08 2.36
C ALA A 60 -0.83 4.32 3.15
N THR A 61 -1.49 4.15 4.30
CA THR A 61 -1.86 5.28 5.17
C THR A 61 -0.62 5.96 5.75
N ALA A 62 0.41 5.17 6.10
CA ALA A 62 1.63 5.69 6.71
C ALA A 62 2.78 5.86 5.71
N ILE A 63 2.87 4.98 4.70
CA ILE A 63 3.95 4.98 3.71
C ILE A 63 3.33 4.76 2.31
N PRO A 64 2.66 5.77 1.73
CA PRO A 64 1.94 5.65 0.46
C PRO A 64 2.86 5.42 -0.75
N GLU A 65 4.13 5.86 -0.68
CA GLU A 65 5.00 6.00 -1.84
C GLU A 65 5.21 4.69 -2.61
N PRO A 66 5.52 3.54 -1.97
CA PRO A 66 5.65 2.26 -2.67
C PRO A 66 4.36 1.79 -3.36
N PHE A 67 3.20 2.06 -2.75
CA PHE A 67 1.91 1.64 -3.28
C PHE A 67 1.56 2.41 -4.55
N VAL A 68 1.78 3.73 -4.53
CA VAL A 68 1.59 4.58 -5.71
C VAL A 68 2.56 4.16 -6.82
N ARG A 69 3.83 3.93 -6.50
CA ARG A 69 4.84 3.49 -7.48
C ARG A 69 4.52 2.11 -8.07
N LEU A 70 3.99 1.17 -7.27
CA LEU A 70 3.51 -0.13 -7.75
C LEU A 70 2.40 0.03 -8.80
N ILE A 71 1.34 0.77 -8.45
CA ILE A 71 0.18 0.96 -9.34
C ILE A 71 0.61 1.68 -10.62
N ALA A 72 1.46 2.70 -10.50
CA ALA A 72 1.98 3.43 -11.65
C ALA A 72 2.86 2.56 -12.57
N ALA A 73 3.73 1.71 -11.99
CA ALA A 73 4.54 0.78 -12.76
C ALA A 73 3.66 -0.25 -13.49
N PHE A 74 2.65 -0.81 -12.81
CA PHE A 74 1.69 -1.72 -13.43
C PHE A 74 0.92 -1.05 -14.58
N ALA A 75 0.45 0.19 -14.40
CA ALA A 75 -0.26 0.95 -15.44
C ALA A 75 0.62 1.22 -16.68
N LYS A 76 1.94 1.33 -16.49
CA LYS A 76 2.93 1.44 -17.57
C LYS A 76 3.35 0.10 -18.16
N GLN A 77 2.76 -1.01 -17.70
CA GLN A 77 3.14 -2.37 -18.05
C GLN A 77 4.60 -2.73 -17.68
N ASP A 78 5.22 -1.98 -16.77
CA ASP A 78 6.55 -2.27 -16.24
C ASP A 78 6.45 -3.27 -15.08
N LEU A 79 6.38 -4.55 -15.44
CA LEU A 79 6.27 -5.63 -14.45
C LEU A 79 7.55 -5.82 -13.62
N VAL A 80 8.71 -5.36 -14.10
CA VAL A 80 9.97 -5.45 -13.33
C VAL A 80 9.89 -4.49 -12.16
N GLU A 81 9.59 -3.23 -12.42
CA GLU A 81 9.46 -2.20 -11.39
C GLU A 81 8.24 -2.47 -10.49
N ALA A 82 7.12 -2.97 -11.04
CA ALA A 82 5.95 -3.33 -10.24
C ALA A 82 6.25 -4.46 -9.24
N ARG A 83 7.03 -5.48 -9.62
CA ARG A 83 7.45 -6.57 -8.71
C ARG A 83 8.35 -6.07 -7.59
N LYS A 84 9.26 -5.15 -7.89
CA LYS A 84 10.12 -4.49 -6.90
C LYS A 84 9.25 -3.75 -5.87
N TRP A 85 8.33 -2.90 -6.31
CA TRP A 85 7.45 -2.19 -5.38
C TRP A 85 6.49 -3.09 -4.62
N GLN A 86 6.00 -4.18 -5.24
CA GLN A 86 5.21 -5.21 -4.54
C GLN A 86 5.99 -5.83 -3.38
N SER A 87 7.29 -6.08 -3.57
CA SER A 87 8.14 -6.63 -2.51
C SER A 87 8.28 -5.66 -1.34
N ILE A 88 8.39 -4.35 -1.62
CA ILE A 88 8.40 -3.30 -0.59
C ILE A 88 7.03 -3.17 0.11
N CYS A 89 5.92 -3.20 -0.63
CA CYS A 89 4.57 -3.17 -0.05
C CYS A 89 4.35 -4.37 0.90
N ALA A 90 4.83 -5.55 0.52
CA ALA A 90 4.76 -6.75 1.37
C ALA A 90 5.64 -6.64 2.64
N ARG A 91 6.79 -5.94 2.56
CA ARG A 91 7.60 -5.61 3.74
C ARG A 91 6.85 -4.65 4.68
N ILE A 92 6.28 -3.57 4.15
CA ILE A 92 5.48 -2.60 4.92
C ILE A 92 4.31 -3.30 5.62
N ARG A 93 3.63 -4.22 4.94
CA ARG A 93 2.58 -5.04 5.57
C ARG A 93 3.09 -5.77 6.81
N ARG A 94 4.24 -6.44 6.72
CA ARG A 94 4.81 -7.21 7.84
C ARG A 94 5.14 -6.31 9.02
N MET A 95 5.69 -5.12 8.75
CA MET A 95 6.01 -4.10 9.74
C MET A 95 4.81 -3.72 10.63
N PHE A 96 3.57 -3.81 10.10
CA PHE A 96 2.34 -3.49 10.85
C PHE A 96 1.55 -4.70 11.36
N VAL A 97 1.77 -5.91 10.84
CA VAL A 97 0.89 -7.07 11.10
C VAL A 97 1.18 -7.79 12.43
N GLN A 98 2.22 -7.43 13.17
CA GLN A 98 2.56 -8.08 14.45
C GLN A 98 2.70 -7.06 15.60
N PRO A 99 1.99 -7.21 16.74
CA PRO A 99 0.78 -8.00 17.03
C PRO A 99 -0.54 -7.23 16.79
N TRP A 100 -0.50 -5.91 16.56
CA TRP A 100 -1.68 -5.06 16.34
C TRP A 100 -1.35 -3.92 15.38
N PRO A 101 -2.17 -3.62 14.36
CA PRO A 101 -1.77 -2.71 13.28
C PRO A 101 -1.83 -1.21 13.63
N ILE A 102 -2.65 -0.81 14.61
CA ILE A 102 -2.96 0.61 14.83
C ILE A 102 -1.82 1.35 15.54
N ALA A 103 -1.26 0.78 16.61
CA ALA A 103 -0.17 1.42 17.35
C ALA A 103 1.11 1.65 16.51
N PRO A 104 1.63 0.66 15.75
CA PRO A 104 2.79 0.89 14.89
C PRO A 104 2.48 1.85 13.75
N LEU A 105 1.27 1.81 13.17
CA LEU A 105 0.86 2.77 12.14
C LEU A 105 0.83 4.20 12.69
N LYS A 106 0.25 4.42 13.88
CA LYS A 106 0.29 5.73 14.56
C LYS A 106 1.70 6.18 14.89
N MET A 107 2.58 5.26 15.29
CA MET A 107 3.97 5.58 15.58
C MET A 107 4.72 6.04 14.32
N VAL A 108 4.53 5.37 13.18
CA VAL A 108 5.10 5.81 11.90
C VAL A 108 4.54 7.17 11.49
N LEU A 109 3.22 7.38 11.60
CA LEU A 109 2.61 8.69 11.33
C LEU A 109 3.16 9.79 12.25
N HIS A 110 3.49 9.46 13.50
CA HIS A 110 4.13 10.37 14.43
C HIS A 110 5.55 10.74 14.00
N TRP A 111 6.38 9.78 13.62
CA TRP A 111 7.71 10.07 13.07
C TRP A 111 7.66 10.86 11.77
N ARG A 112 6.59 10.68 10.99
CA ARG A 112 6.29 11.50 9.80
C ARG A 112 5.68 12.87 10.11
N GLY A 113 5.49 13.23 11.38
CA GLY A 113 5.00 14.54 11.80
C GLY A 113 3.48 14.76 11.59
N ILE A 114 2.69 13.70 11.40
CA ILE A 114 1.26 13.80 11.03
C ILE A 114 0.35 13.83 12.27
N CYS A 115 0.61 12.98 13.27
CA CYS A 115 -0.18 12.94 14.50
C CYS A 115 0.64 12.51 15.73
N GLY A 116 0.00 12.47 16.90
CA GLY A 116 0.61 11.91 18.11
C GLY A 116 0.70 10.39 18.06
N SER A 117 1.69 9.81 18.75
CA SER A 117 1.97 8.36 18.77
C SER A 117 1.00 7.51 19.61
N THR A 118 0.15 8.13 20.42
CA THR A 118 -0.69 7.42 21.39
C THR A 118 -1.94 6.80 20.75
N VAL A 119 -2.27 5.56 21.14
CA VAL A 119 -3.58 4.93 20.85
C VAL A 119 -4.54 5.03 22.04
N ALA A 120 -5.84 4.97 21.80
CA ALA A 120 -6.86 4.95 22.86
C ALA A 120 -7.16 3.51 23.31
N ALA A 121 -7.56 3.34 24.57
CA ALA A 121 -8.07 2.06 25.06
C ALA A 121 -9.26 1.57 24.19
N PRO A 122 -9.41 0.25 23.95
CA PRO A 122 -8.68 -0.86 24.56
C PRO A 122 -7.34 -1.20 23.88
N LEU A 123 -6.85 -0.39 22.94
CA LEU A 123 -5.57 -0.64 22.26
C LEU A 123 -4.39 -0.39 23.21
N ARG A 124 -3.39 -1.27 23.14
CA ARG A 124 -2.13 -1.16 23.88
C ARG A 124 -1.13 -0.27 23.12
N GLN A 125 -0.37 0.54 23.87
CA GLN A 125 0.82 1.23 23.35
C GLN A 125 1.94 0.24 23.04
N MET A 126 2.79 0.55 22.07
CA MET A 126 4.01 -0.22 21.81
C MET A 126 4.97 -0.17 23.00
N THR A 127 5.70 -1.26 23.24
CA THR A 127 6.83 -1.25 24.18
C THR A 127 8.00 -0.48 23.57
N SER A 128 8.99 -0.15 24.39
CA SER A 128 10.25 0.44 23.91
C SER A 128 10.95 -0.46 22.88
N GLU A 129 10.87 -1.78 23.08
CA GLU A 129 11.51 -2.75 22.19
C GLU A 129 10.82 -2.80 20.82
N GLU A 130 9.49 -2.95 20.81
CA GLU A 130 8.71 -2.93 19.57
C GLU A 130 8.89 -1.62 18.80
N THR A 131 8.97 -0.50 19.53
CA THR A 131 9.20 0.83 18.94
C THR A 131 10.57 0.91 18.27
N ARG A 132 11.60 0.31 18.89
CA ARG A 132 12.97 0.28 18.35
C ARG A 132 13.06 -0.59 17.10
N GLU A 133 12.46 -1.78 17.13
CA GLU A 133 12.40 -2.68 15.98
C GLU A 133 11.66 -2.03 14.80
N LEU A 134 10.49 -1.45 15.07
CA LEU A 134 9.70 -0.72 14.08
C LEU A 134 10.50 0.44 13.47
N LYS A 135 11.27 1.17 14.28
CA LYS A 135 12.07 2.30 13.79
C LYS A 135 13.14 1.85 12.80
N ASN A 136 13.84 0.76 13.12
CA ASN A 136 14.85 0.19 12.22
C ASN A 136 14.24 -0.24 10.88
N GLU A 137 13.08 -0.91 10.89
CA GLU A 137 12.39 -1.30 9.66
C GLU A 137 11.92 -0.08 8.85
N PHE A 138 11.39 0.94 9.53
CA PHE A 138 10.94 2.18 8.92
C PHE A 138 12.10 2.90 8.21
N GLU A 139 13.23 3.09 8.88
CA GLU A 139 14.41 3.76 8.30
C GLU A 139 14.92 3.04 7.04
N GLN A 140 15.02 1.70 7.08
CA GLN A 140 15.41 0.91 5.89
C GLN A 140 14.43 1.06 4.71
N ILE A 141 13.12 1.18 4.98
CA ILE A 141 12.12 1.41 3.94
C ILE A 141 12.28 2.82 3.35
N MET A 142 12.53 3.82 4.18
CA MET A 142 12.76 5.20 3.72
C MET A 142 14.04 5.32 2.88
N GLU A 143 15.15 4.70 3.29
CA GLU A 143 16.37 4.64 2.47
C GLU A 143 16.13 3.97 1.10
N SER A 144 15.33 2.91 1.08
CA SER A 144 14.95 2.22 -0.17
C SER A 144 14.15 3.11 -1.12
N LEU A 145 13.45 4.13 -0.60
CA LEU A 145 12.69 5.09 -1.40
C LEU A 145 13.56 6.17 -2.04
N GLU A 146 14.63 6.57 -1.34
CA GLU A 146 15.59 7.60 -1.75
C GLU A 146 16.55 7.10 -2.84
N CYS A 147 17.11 5.90 -2.66
CA CYS A 147 18.01 5.27 -3.66
C CYS A 147 17.33 4.97 -5.01
N GLY A 148 16.00 5.00 -5.08
CA GLY A 148 15.23 4.81 -6.31
C GLY A 148 14.89 6.09 -7.07
N GLY A 149 15.37 7.26 -6.61
CA GLY A 149 14.98 8.58 -7.13
C GLY A 149 15.74 9.09 -8.37
N ASP A 150 16.86 8.48 -8.76
CA ASP A 150 17.75 9.00 -9.82
C ASP A 150 17.31 8.63 -11.26
N GLY A 151 16.07 8.96 -11.61
CA GLY A 151 15.52 8.76 -12.96
C GLY A 151 14.87 9.99 -13.59
N GLY A 152 14.94 11.17 -12.96
CA GLY A 152 14.17 12.33 -13.41
C GLY A 152 14.80 13.67 -13.07
N ASN A 153 15.49 14.23 -14.06
CA ASN A 153 15.70 15.67 -14.27
C ASN A 153 16.72 16.39 -13.36
N THR A 154 18.00 16.27 -13.71
CA THR A 154 18.98 17.35 -13.50
C THR A 154 19.83 17.51 -14.76
N GLY A 155 19.70 18.67 -15.41
CA GLY A 155 20.68 19.14 -16.37
C GLY A 155 20.13 19.51 -17.74
N LEU A 156 19.48 20.68 -17.81
CA LEU A 156 19.69 21.65 -18.89
C LEU A 156 19.12 22.99 -18.41
N ARG A 157 19.87 23.62 -17.48
CA ARG A 157 19.89 25.08 -17.37
C ARG A 157 21.10 25.55 -18.17
N ASP A 158 20.78 26.35 -19.19
CA ASP A 158 21.50 27.56 -19.55
C ASP A 158 22.97 27.44 -19.98
N THR A 159 23.18 27.53 -21.30
CA THR A 159 24.37 28.20 -21.85
C THR A 159 23.94 29.29 -22.82
N GLY A 160 23.48 30.41 -22.28
CA GLY A 160 23.61 31.69 -22.96
C GLY A 160 25.10 32.05 -23.13
N ARG A 161 25.56 32.13 -24.38
CA ARG A 161 26.56 33.08 -24.90
C ARG A 161 26.69 32.92 -26.42
N GLY A 162 26.34 33.97 -27.14
CA GLY A 162 26.45 34.12 -28.60
C GLY A 162 25.60 35.29 -29.05
#